data_AF-W6K5T3-F1
#
_entry.id   AF-W6K5T3-F1
#
_cell.length_a   1.000
_cell.length_b   1.000
_cell.length_c   1.000
_cell.angle_alpha   90.00
_cell.angle_beta   90.00
_cell.angle_gamma   90.00
#
_symmetry.space_group_name_H-M   'P 1'
#
loop_
_entity.id
_entity.type
_entity.pdbx_description
1 polymer ?
#
loop_
_entity_poly.entity_id
_entity_poly.type
_entity_poly.pdbx_seq_one_letter_code
_entity_poly.pdbx_strand_id
1 'polypeptide(L)'
;MNEFDSPDHRGWIIRGLTLGALLMLVGIYYSPTWWVALTAPNYPAEAFPDGVRINFHMNGVFNGCQKLDIAEKFEDEALDCVHEMDAINHFVGMYPIASGGVVEKAFAPFLLSLLGVMLAGFLVFNAKIRMLVMSVGFGAVAVWMAMTYHGEGGLSYQSSAYLQAMVTSLGQGHEEEGEELSPIIAKLKESLQESGESSLLSRDQVKATLERSGQTALIDTLAKLHSGSGESTAEAKSLKAILAEARESGVAGKELNIHILKGAFEADQARKPSAVREAWVGSGKQLLFWHYEKALGRWFNNPEEIRPLVATMTIAGTVVFYGVLAAMVFFVYAGRKNGGFFFWLLVLIPIGLPMFFIIEYSSWLWWYGHSLNDMGAFTLKPFMPTVFGQGKVAQFATHSYPALGFGLMVLSSLFLALAALLRRQQLRDEDV
;
A
#
# COMPACT_ATOMS: atom_id res chain seq x y z
N MET A 1 1.86 49.42 -23.34
CA MET A 1 2.34 48.08 -22.95
C MET A 1 2.80 48.16 -21.51
N ASN A 2 2.14 47.47 -20.59
CA ASN A 2 2.62 47.35 -19.21
C ASN A 2 3.94 46.54 -19.24
N GLU A 3 4.92 46.92 -18.44
CA GLU A 3 6.24 46.26 -18.33
C GLU A 3 6.11 44.76 -17.97
N PHE A 4 5.02 44.40 -17.29
CA PHE A 4 4.60 43.03 -16.98
C PHE A 4 4.23 42.16 -18.19
N ASP A 5 4.05 42.75 -19.38
CA ASP A 5 3.48 42.06 -20.55
C ASP A 5 4.52 41.70 -21.62
N SER A 6 5.82 41.88 -21.31
CA SER A 6 6.89 41.46 -22.23
C SER A 6 6.96 39.92 -22.32
N PRO A 7 7.26 39.35 -23.51
CA PRO A 7 7.35 37.90 -23.72
C PRO A 7 8.31 37.21 -22.74
N ASP A 8 9.41 37.90 -22.38
CA ASP A 8 10.41 37.40 -21.44
C ASP A 8 9.86 37.29 -20.01
N HIS A 9 9.08 38.28 -19.55
CA HIS A 9 8.50 38.27 -18.20
C HIS A 9 7.46 37.16 -18.04
N ARG A 10 6.57 36.98 -19.02
CA ARG A 10 5.59 35.87 -19.03
C ARG A 10 6.29 34.51 -19.00
N GLY A 11 7.39 34.35 -19.74
CA GLY A 11 8.20 33.13 -19.74
C GLY A 11 8.76 32.77 -18.36
N TRP A 12 9.23 33.75 -17.58
CA TRP A 12 9.69 33.53 -16.22
C TRP A 12 8.55 33.12 -15.27
N ILE A 13 7.38 33.73 -15.38
CA ILE A 13 6.21 33.37 -14.57
C ILE A 13 5.79 31.91 -14.83
N ILE A 14 5.69 31.50 -16.11
CA ILE A 14 5.32 30.13 -16.50
C ILE A 14 6.30 29.12 -15.87
N ARG A 15 7.61 29.42 -15.94
CA ARG A 15 8.65 28.58 -15.34
C ARG A 15 8.55 28.53 -13.81
N GLY A 16 8.34 29.68 -13.16
CA GLY A 16 8.18 29.77 -11.71
C GLY A 16 6.98 28.94 -11.21
N LEU A 17 5.83 29.07 -11.86
CA LEU A 17 4.62 28.30 -11.53
C LEU A 17 4.85 26.78 -11.73
N THR A 18 5.45 26.40 -12.86
CA THR A 18 5.71 24.99 -13.15
C THR A 18 6.75 24.39 -12.20
N LEU A 19 7.80 25.14 -11.81
CA LEU A 19 8.76 24.72 -10.80
C LEU A 19 8.11 24.58 -9.41
N GLY A 20 7.24 25.51 -9.03
CA GLY A 20 6.46 25.40 -7.79
C GLY A 20 5.60 24.13 -7.76
N ALA A 21 4.90 23.84 -8.87
CA ALA A 21 4.13 22.61 -9.02
C ALA A 21 4.99 21.34 -8.96
N LEU A 22 6.19 21.36 -9.55
CA LEU A 22 7.15 20.26 -9.50
C LEU A 22 7.64 19.98 -8.07
N LEU A 23 7.93 21.04 -7.29
CA LEU A 23 8.30 20.89 -5.88
C LEU A 23 7.16 20.33 -5.03
N MET A 24 5.93 20.76 -5.29
CA MET A 24 4.74 20.18 -4.64
C MET A 24 4.55 18.71 -4.99
N LEU A 25 4.86 18.30 -6.24
CA LEU A 25 4.82 16.90 -6.66
C LEU A 25 5.76 16.01 -5.85
N VAL A 26 6.95 16.51 -5.49
CA VAL A 26 7.85 15.81 -4.57
C VAL A 26 7.23 15.74 -3.17
N GLY A 27 6.69 16.84 -2.66
CA GLY A 27 6.04 16.89 -1.34
C GLY A 27 4.84 15.95 -1.21
N ILE A 28 4.09 15.72 -2.29
CA ILE A 28 2.94 14.80 -2.34
C ILE A 28 3.37 13.37 -1.99
N TYR A 29 4.53 12.90 -2.45
CA TYR A 29 4.96 11.52 -2.20
C TYR A 29 5.23 11.23 -0.72
N TYR A 30 5.66 12.24 0.03
CA TYR A 30 6.07 12.11 1.44
C TYR A 30 5.00 12.57 2.43
N SER A 31 3.83 13.01 1.96
CA SER A 31 2.76 13.53 2.81
C SER A 31 1.53 12.61 2.77
N PRO A 32 0.75 12.55 3.87
CA PRO A 32 -0.54 11.86 3.86
C PRO A 32 -1.43 12.54 2.82
N THR A 33 -2.02 11.77 1.92
CA THR A 33 -2.94 12.26 0.89
C THR A 33 -4.37 12.31 1.41
N TRP A 34 -4.77 11.31 2.17
CA TRP A 34 -6.11 11.19 2.75
C TRP A 34 -6.03 10.52 4.12
N TRP A 35 -6.99 10.76 5.00
CA TRP A 35 -7.09 10.02 6.24
C TRP A 35 -8.51 9.48 6.44
N VAL A 36 -8.59 8.34 7.09
CA VAL A 36 -9.84 7.71 7.51
C VAL A 36 -9.76 7.36 8.98
N ALA A 37 -10.84 7.57 9.71
CA ALA A 37 -10.96 7.17 11.09
C ALA A 37 -12.30 6.47 11.35
N LEU A 38 -12.28 5.44 12.18
CA LEU A 38 -13.46 4.79 12.72
C LEU A 38 -13.62 5.12 14.20
N THR A 39 -14.83 5.50 14.61
CA THR A 39 -15.18 5.70 16.02
C THR A 39 -16.36 4.80 16.38
N ALA A 40 -16.31 4.20 17.57
CA ALA A 40 -17.37 3.35 18.09
C ALA A 40 -17.31 3.28 19.63
N PRO A 41 -18.39 2.86 20.32
CA PRO A 41 -18.42 2.82 21.78
C PRO A 41 -17.33 1.93 22.42
N ASN A 42 -16.86 0.91 21.70
CA ASN A 42 -15.78 0.01 22.12
C ASN A 42 -14.37 0.59 21.88
N TYR A 43 -14.26 1.73 21.20
CA TYR A 43 -13.01 2.47 20.98
C TYR A 43 -13.13 3.83 21.71
N PRO A 44 -12.91 3.87 23.03
CA PRO A 44 -13.12 5.06 23.85
C PRO A 44 -12.12 6.18 23.49
N ALA A 45 -12.56 7.44 23.59
CA ALA A 45 -11.76 8.60 23.19
C ALA A 45 -10.51 8.80 24.06
N GLU A 46 -10.49 8.21 25.26
CA GLU A 46 -9.33 8.20 26.15
C GLU A 46 -8.14 7.41 25.57
N ALA A 47 -8.41 6.33 24.83
CA ALA A 47 -7.40 5.51 24.15
C ALA A 47 -7.28 5.83 22.65
N PHE A 48 -8.38 6.29 22.03
CA PHE A 48 -8.47 6.60 20.60
C PHE A 48 -9.09 7.99 20.40
N PRO A 49 -8.39 9.09 20.73
CA PRO A 49 -8.95 10.45 20.66
C PRO A 49 -9.37 10.86 19.25
N ASP A 50 -8.65 10.36 18.24
CA ASP A 50 -8.94 10.56 16.82
C ASP A 50 -9.73 9.37 16.21
N GLY A 51 -10.17 8.41 17.03
CA GLY A 51 -10.65 7.11 16.59
C GLY A 51 -9.53 6.19 16.09
N VAL A 52 -9.90 5.04 15.53
CA VAL A 52 -8.98 4.14 14.83
C VAL A 52 -8.60 4.79 13.50
N ARG A 53 -7.53 5.58 13.51
CA ARG A 53 -7.14 6.44 12.39
C ARG A 53 -6.01 5.83 11.58
N ILE A 54 -6.19 5.83 10.26
CA ILE A 54 -5.16 5.48 9.28
C ILE A 54 -4.93 6.64 8.30
N ASN A 55 -3.70 6.75 7.82
CA ASN A 55 -3.32 7.72 6.81
C ASN A 55 -2.94 7.02 5.50
N PHE A 56 -3.62 7.38 4.42
CA PHE A 56 -3.24 6.98 3.08
C PHE A 56 -2.14 7.90 2.57
N HIS A 57 -1.11 7.30 2.00
CA HIS A 57 -0.04 7.97 1.29
C HIS A 57 0.09 7.36 -0.11
N MET A 58 0.81 8.03 -1.00
CA MET A 58 1.11 7.50 -2.34
C MET A 58 1.86 6.17 -2.32
N ASN A 59 2.54 5.85 -1.22
CA ASN A 59 3.44 4.70 -1.09
C ASN A 59 2.99 3.67 -0.05
N GLY A 60 1.83 3.85 0.59
CA GLY A 60 1.43 2.96 1.68
C GLY A 60 0.26 3.47 2.49
N VAL A 61 -0.14 2.65 3.46
CA VAL A 61 -1.06 3.04 4.52
C VAL A 61 -0.29 3.00 5.83
N PHE A 62 -0.40 4.07 6.60
CA PHE A 62 0.40 4.29 7.79
C PHE A 62 -0.50 4.51 9.00
N ASN A 63 0.04 4.17 10.16
CA ASN A 63 -0.63 4.38 11.43
C ASN A 63 -0.91 5.88 11.62
N GLY A 64 -2.17 6.21 11.93
CA GLY A 64 -2.61 7.57 12.24
C GLY A 64 -2.82 7.82 13.72
N CYS A 65 -2.70 6.78 14.56
CA CYS A 65 -2.81 6.90 16.00
C CYS A 65 -1.49 7.41 16.60
N GLN A 66 -1.64 8.22 17.64
CA GLN A 66 -0.53 8.87 18.32
C GLN A 66 -0.22 8.13 19.63
N LYS A 67 1.03 8.20 20.06
CA LYS A 67 1.41 7.73 21.40
C LYS A 67 0.71 8.60 22.45
N LEU A 68 0.06 7.96 23.42
CA LEU A 68 -0.62 8.63 24.52
C LEU A 68 0.14 8.36 25.82
N ASP A 69 0.51 9.43 26.53
CA ASP A 69 1.06 9.34 27.88
C ASP A 69 -0.09 9.40 28.89
N ILE A 70 -0.77 8.27 29.11
CA ILE A 70 -1.87 8.19 30.08
C ILE A 70 -1.30 7.71 31.43
N ALA A 71 -1.66 8.39 32.52
CA ALA A 71 -1.08 8.19 33.86
C ALA A 71 -1.22 6.77 34.44
N GLU A 72 -2.07 5.92 33.87
CA GLU A 72 -2.39 4.57 34.36
C GLU A 72 -1.85 3.43 33.47
N LYS A 73 -1.32 3.75 32.27
CA LYS A 73 -0.72 2.75 31.36
C LYS A 73 0.30 3.45 30.45
N PHE A 74 1.59 3.28 30.75
CA PHE A 74 2.65 3.67 29.84
C PHE A 74 2.68 2.66 28.69
N GLU A 75 2.21 3.06 27.50
CA GLU A 75 2.48 2.29 26.29
C GLU A 75 3.77 2.82 25.65
N ASP A 76 4.78 1.95 25.52
CA ASP A 76 6.10 2.35 25.03
C ASP A 76 6.08 2.77 23.55
N GLU A 77 5.08 2.32 22.80
CA GLU A 77 4.86 2.57 21.38
C GLU A 77 3.40 3.04 21.13
N ALA A 78 3.12 3.65 19.98
CA ALA A 78 1.76 4.05 19.62
C ALA A 78 0.91 2.84 19.22
N LEU A 79 -0.39 2.85 19.55
CA LEU A 79 -1.32 1.78 19.14
C LEU A 79 -1.32 1.60 17.63
N ASP A 80 -1.30 0.35 17.15
CA ASP A 80 -1.32 0.03 15.72
C ASP A 80 -2.75 0.10 15.16
N CYS A 81 -3.18 1.30 14.77
CA CYS A 81 -4.50 1.49 14.19
C CYS A 81 -4.66 0.91 12.79
N VAL A 82 -3.58 0.48 12.12
CA VAL A 82 -3.70 -0.28 10.87
C VAL A 82 -4.16 -1.70 11.20
N HIS A 83 -3.55 -2.32 12.23
CA HIS A 83 -3.98 -3.64 12.72
C HIS A 83 -5.44 -3.62 13.19
N GLU A 84 -5.82 -2.65 14.02
CA GLU A 84 -7.20 -2.50 14.51
C GLU A 84 -8.21 -2.31 13.37
N MET A 85 -7.87 -1.50 12.37
CA MET A 85 -8.72 -1.32 11.18
C MET A 85 -8.88 -2.63 10.40
N ASP A 86 -7.81 -3.40 10.23
CA ASP A 86 -7.83 -4.68 9.54
C ASP A 86 -8.61 -5.74 10.32
N ALA A 87 -8.53 -5.74 11.65
CA ALA A 87 -9.36 -6.58 12.52
C ALA A 87 -10.84 -6.24 12.34
N ILE A 88 -11.22 -4.95 12.39
CA ILE A 88 -12.60 -4.51 12.13
C ILE A 88 -13.06 -4.94 10.73
N ASN A 89 -12.22 -4.74 9.72
CA ASN A 89 -12.52 -5.14 8.35
C ASN A 89 -12.78 -6.65 8.25
N HIS A 90 -11.93 -7.46 8.88
CA HIS A 90 -12.10 -8.91 8.93
C HIS A 90 -13.47 -9.31 9.52
N PHE A 91 -13.89 -8.69 10.62
CA PHE A 91 -15.19 -8.97 11.25
C PHE A 91 -16.37 -8.72 10.31
N VAL A 92 -16.29 -7.75 9.40
CA VAL A 92 -17.37 -7.40 8.46
C VAL A 92 -17.17 -8.00 7.06
N GLY A 93 -16.18 -8.88 6.89
CA GLY A 93 -15.86 -9.52 5.61
C GLY A 93 -15.05 -8.65 4.64
N MET A 94 -14.60 -7.45 5.03
CA MET A 94 -13.75 -6.61 4.19
C MET A 94 -12.30 -7.12 4.21
N TYR A 95 -11.66 -7.14 3.05
CA TYR A 95 -10.24 -7.47 2.94
C TYR A 95 -9.35 -6.46 3.70
N PRO A 96 -8.13 -6.85 4.11
CA PRO A 96 -7.19 -5.96 4.79
C PRO A 96 -6.82 -4.77 3.92
N ILE A 97 -6.62 -3.61 4.54
CA ILE A 97 -6.38 -2.32 3.86
C ILE A 97 -5.14 -2.36 2.94
N ALA A 98 -4.17 -3.23 3.24
CA ALA A 98 -3.00 -3.43 2.39
C ALA A 98 -3.34 -3.99 1.00
N SER A 99 -4.47 -4.69 0.84
CA SER A 99 -4.91 -5.36 -0.39
C SER A 99 -5.43 -4.42 -1.49
N GLY A 100 -5.68 -3.15 -1.17
CA GLY A 100 -6.12 -2.12 -2.10
C GLY A 100 -4.96 -1.28 -2.64
N GLY A 101 -5.06 -0.85 -3.89
CA GLY A 101 -4.08 0.04 -4.54
C GLY A 101 -2.68 -0.60 -4.68
N VAL A 102 -2.62 -1.93 -4.77
CA VAL A 102 -1.38 -2.69 -4.59
C VAL A 102 -0.34 -2.35 -5.66
N VAL A 103 -0.78 -2.32 -6.92
CA VAL A 103 0.08 -1.95 -8.06
C VAL A 103 0.39 -0.47 -8.01
N GLU A 104 -0.60 0.36 -7.70
CA GLU A 104 -0.47 1.82 -7.72
C GLU A 104 0.49 2.32 -6.64
N LYS A 105 0.42 1.80 -5.41
CA LYS A 105 1.39 2.08 -4.33
C LYS A 105 2.82 1.65 -4.73
N ALA A 106 2.96 0.50 -5.38
CA ALA A 106 4.26 -0.02 -5.80
C ALA A 106 4.88 0.81 -6.94
N PHE A 107 4.05 1.30 -7.87
CA PHE A 107 4.47 2.08 -9.03
C PHE A 107 4.45 3.60 -8.82
N ALA A 108 3.86 4.09 -7.72
CA ALA A 108 3.75 5.50 -7.39
C ALA A 108 5.04 6.32 -7.57
N PRO A 109 6.24 5.89 -7.09
CA PRO A 109 7.45 6.68 -7.31
C PRO A 109 7.79 6.86 -8.79
N PHE A 110 7.53 5.86 -9.64
CA PHE A 110 7.77 5.94 -11.08
C PHE A 110 6.71 6.76 -11.78
N LEU A 111 5.44 6.65 -11.38
CA LEU A 111 4.34 7.44 -11.92
C LEU A 111 4.52 8.93 -11.63
N LEU A 112 4.87 9.29 -10.38
CA LEU A 112 5.16 10.69 -10.04
C LEU A 112 6.42 11.20 -10.73
N SER A 113 7.45 10.37 -10.91
CA SER A 113 8.65 10.74 -11.67
C SER A 113 8.33 10.95 -13.15
N LEU A 114 7.45 10.15 -13.75
CA LEU A 114 6.94 10.35 -15.10
C LEU A 114 6.26 11.71 -15.23
N LEU A 115 5.36 12.06 -14.30
CA LEU A 115 4.73 13.39 -14.26
C LEU A 115 5.79 14.50 -14.08
N GLY A 116 6.78 14.28 -13.23
CA GLY A 116 7.88 15.22 -13.01
C GLY A 116 8.70 15.48 -14.28
N VAL A 117 9.02 14.45 -15.07
CA VAL A 117 9.72 14.59 -16.35
C VAL A 117 8.84 15.27 -17.40
N MET A 118 7.53 15.03 -17.41
CA MET A 118 6.60 15.76 -18.27
C MET A 118 6.61 17.28 -17.97
N LEU A 119 6.58 17.64 -16.69
CA LEU A 119 6.68 19.05 -16.25
C LEU A 119 8.06 19.65 -16.53
N ALA A 120 9.14 18.88 -16.36
CA ALA A 120 10.48 19.28 -16.77
C ALA A 120 10.55 19.53 -18.28
N GLY A 121 9.84 18.74 -19.08
CA GLY A 121 9.65 19.00 -20.49
C GLY A 121 8.90 20.30 -20.76
N PHE A 122 7.78 20.53 -20.07
CA PHE A 122 6.96 21.74 -20.21
C PHE A 122 7.73 23.04 -19.86
N LEU A 123 8.67 22.98 -18.91
CA LEU A 123 9.57 24.09 -18.56
C LEU A 123 10.46 24.56 -19.73
N VAL A 124 10.76 23.67 -20.67
CA VAL A 124 11.72 23.90 -21.75
C VAL A 124 11.01 24.32 -23.03
N PHE A 125 11.19 25.60 -23.42
CA PHE A 125 10.52 26.16 -24.61
C PHE A 125 11.23 25.80 -25.93
N ASN A 126 12.51 25.43 -25.89
CA ASN A 126 13.22 24.94 -27.06
C ASN A 126 12.93 23.44 -27.26
N ALA A 127 12.28 23.09 -28.38
CA ALA A 127 11.88 21.71 -28.65
C ALA A 127 13.04 20.71 -28.65
N LYS A 128 14.22 21.07 -29.18
CA LYS A 128 15.36 20.13 -29.22
C LYS A 128 15.89 19.84 -27.82
N ILE A 129 16.04 20.87 -26.99
CA ILE A 129 16.47 20.72 -25.60
C ILE A 129 15.41 19.96 -24.79
N ARG A 130 14.12 20.28 -24.98
CA ARG A 130 13.01 19.59 -24.32
C ARG A 130 13.04 18.09 -24.62
N MET A 131 13.20 17.72 -25.89
CA MET A 131 13.29 16.31 -26.31
C MET A 131 14.48 15.61 -25.65
N LEU A 132 15.64 16.27 -25.55
CA LEU A 132 16.81 15.73 -24.86
C LEU A 132 16.51 15.51 -23.36
N VAL A 133 16.00 16.53 -22.67
CA VAL A 133 15.65 16.47 -21.24
C VAL A 133 14.65 15.35 -20.98
N MET A 134 13.59 15.25 -21.79
CA MET A 134 12.57 14.22 -21.64
C MET A 134 13.11 12.81 -21.95
N SER A 135 13.92 12.66 -22.99
CA SER A 135 14.48 11.34 -23.35
C SER A 135 15.44 10.84 -22.27
N VAL A 136 16.31 11.71 -21.74
CA VAL A 136 17.21 11.37 -20.64
C VAL A 136 16.43 11.10 -19.36
N GLY A 137 15.47 11.97 -19.02
CA GLY A 137 14.65 11.83 -17.82
C GLY A 137 13.83 10.55 -17.82
N PHE A 138 13.07 10.28 -18.89
CA PHE A 138 12.30 9.05 -19.01
C PHE A 138 13.18 7.81 -19.13
N GLY A 139 14.34 7.89 -19.80
CA GLY A 139 15.31 6.80 -19.84
C GLY A 139 15.80 6.44 -18.42
N ALA A 140 16.12 7.44 -17.60
CA ALA A 140 16.51 7.23 -16.21
C ALA A 140 15.39 6.58 -15.38
N VAL A 141 14.14 7.07 -15.51
CA VAL A 141 12.99 6.46 -14.81
C VAL A 141 12.73 5.03 -15.29
N ALA A 142 12.83 4.77 -16.59
CA ALA A 142 12.66 3.43 -17.16
C ALA A 142 13.69 2.43 -16.64
N VAL A 143 14.98 2.82 -16.59
CA VAL A 143 16.05 1.99 -16.05
C VAL A 143 15.83 1.74 -14.56
N TRP A 144 15.55 2.80 -13.78
CA TRP A 144 15.27 2.67 -12.36
C TRP A 144 14.07 1.75 -12.08
N MET A 145 12.97 1.92 -12.82
CA MET A 145 11.79 1.08 -12.71
C MET A 145 12.08 -0.38 -13.07
N ALA A 146 12.82 -0.64 -14.14
CA ALA A 146 13.19 -1.99 -14.56
C ALA A 146 14.10 -2.69 -13.53
N MET A 147 15.11 -1.98 -13.01
CA MET A 147 15.98 -2.48 -11.95
C MET A 147 15.20 -2.77 -10.67
N THR A 148 14.26 -1.91 -10.30
CA THR A 148 13.43 -2.09 -9.09
C THR A 148 12.47 -3.27 -9.23
N TYR A 149 11.77 -3.37 -10.36
CA TYR A 149 10.68 -4.34 -10.54
C TYR A 149 11.18 -5.74 -10.91
N HIS A 150 12.21 -5.86 -11.75
CA HIS A 150 12.72 -7.13 -12.26
C HIS A 150 14.13 -7.50 -11.77
N GLY A 151 14.92 -6.54 -11.32
CA GLY A 151 16.30 -6.77 -10.91
C GLY A 151 16.42 -7.61 -9.63
N GLU A 152 17.46 -8.42 -9.57
CA GLU A 152 17.91 -9.06 -8.32
C GLU A 152 18.34 -7.99 -7.32
N GLY A 153 17.86 -8.07 -6.09
CA GLY A 153 18.04 -7.01 -5.10
C GLY A 153 17.34 -5.69 -5.46
N GLY A 154 16.37 -5.71 -6.38
CA GLY A 154 15.59 -4.56 -6.83
C GLY A 154 14.93 -3.76 -5.71
N LEU A 155 14.61 -4.39 -4.57
CA LEU A 155 14.06 -3.68 -3.40
C LEU A 155 14.96 -2.57 -2.85
N SER A 156 16.27 -2.65 -3.07
CA SER A 156 17.21 -1.57 -2.71
C SER A 156 16.93 -0.26 -3.46
N TYR A 157 16.27 -0.32 -4.61
CA TYR A 157 15.87 0.84 -5.40
C TYR A 157 14.45 1.33 -5.10
N GLN A 158 13.71 0.63 -4.22
CA GLN A 158 12.39 1.05 -3.78
C GLN A 158 12.46 2.02 -2.59
N SER A 159 11.39 2.78 -2.36
CA SER A 159 11.33 3.72 -1.25
C SER A 159 11.26 3.01 0.10
N SER A 160 11.93 3.61 1.10
CA SER A 160 11.92 3.08 2.47
C SER A 160 10.52 3.02 3.06
N ALA A 161 9.69 4.03 2.78
CA ALA A 161 8.33 4.12 3.29
C ALA A 161 7.40 3.05 2.68
N TYR A 162 7.55 2.72 1.40
CA TYR A 162 6.82 1.59 0.80
C TYR A 162 7.21 0.26 1.48
N LEU A 163 8.51 0.02 1.64
CA LEU A 163 9.00 -1.20 2.29
C LEU A 163 8.57 -1.29 3.76
N GLN A 164 8.55 -0.15 4.47
CA GLN A 164 8.02 -0.08 5.83
C GLN A 164 6.52 -0.43 5.86
N ALA A 165 5.72 0.09 4.94
CA ALA A 165 4.29 -0.25 4.85
C ALA A 165 4.08 -1.76 4.58
N MET A 166 4.94 -2.37 3.76
CA MET A 166 4.92 -3.83 3.53
C MET A 166 5.24 -4.61 4.81
N VAL A 167 6.22 -4.15 5.61
CA VAL A 167 6.52 -4.76 6.91
C VAL A 167 5.37 -4.59 7.89
N THR A 168 4.84 -3.38 8.06
CA THR A 168 3.72 -3.10 8.97
C THR A 168 2.51 -3.98 8.67
N SER A 169 2.17 -4.14 7.39
CA SER A 169 1.03 -4.97 6.98
C SER A 169 1.23 -6.49 7.15
N LEU A 170 2.47 -6.96 7.31
CA LEU A 170 2.72 -8.35 7.74
C LEU A 170 2.43 -8.54 9.23
N GLY A 171 2.42 -7.47 10.02
CA GLY A 171 2.28 -7.50 11.47
C GLY A 171 3.55 -7.02 12.17
N GLN A 172 3.39 -6.45 13.36
CA GLN A 172 4.51 -5.92 14.15
C GLN A 172 4.96 -6.89 15.26
N GLY A 173 4.42 -8.12 15.30
CA GLY A 173 4.82 -9.14 16.27
C GLY A 173 4.34 -8.90 17.71
N HIS A 174 3.43 -7.93 17.87
CA HIS A 174 2.72 -7.62 19.13
C HIS A 174 1.42 -8.42 19.27
N GLU A 175 1.06 -9.21 18.25
CA GLU A 175 -0.11 -10.08 18.24
C GLU A 175 0.00 -11.17 19.31
N GLU A 176 -1.07 -11.37 20.07
CA GLU A 176 -1.11 -12.38 21.13
C GLU A 176 -1.09 -13.79 20.53
N GLU A 177 -0.47 -14.76 21.22
CA GLU A 177 -0.52 -16.18 20.84
C GLU A 177 -1.98 -16.69 20.84
N GLY A 178 -2.63 -16.61 19.68
CA GLY A 178 -4.06 -16.86 19.56
C GLY A 178 -4.77 -16.01 18.50
N GLU A 179 -4.22 -14.85 18.13
CA GLU A 179 -4.80 -14.01 17.05
C GLU A 179 -4.54 -14.59 15.64
N GLU A 180 -3.51 -15.44 15.50
CA GLU A 180 -3.25 -16.22 14.27
C GLU A 180 -4.19 -17.44 14.12
N LEU A 181 -5.00 -17.73 15.13
CA LEU A 181 -5.80 -18.94 15.15
C LEU A 181 -7.14 -18.67 14.47
N SER A 182 -7.34 -19.34 13.33
CA SER A 182 -8.63 -19.50 12.64
C SER A 182 -9.80 -19.49 13.63
N PRO A 183 -10.94 -18.84 13.33
CA PRO A 183 -12.10 -18.77 14.23
C PRO A 183 -12.57 -20.13 14.77
N ILE A 184 -12.23 -21.23 14.09
CA ILE A 184 -12.43 -22.61 14.56
C ILE A 184 -11.59 -22.92 15.80
N ILE A 185 -10.32 -22.52 15.84
CA ILE A 185 -9.41 -22.78 16.95
C ILE A 185 -9.67 -21.83 18.12
N ALA A 186 -10.10 -20.58 17.85
CA ALA A 186 -10.60 -19.67 18.87
C ALA A 186 -11.87 -20.24 19.54
N LYS A 187 -12.87 -20.70 18.75
CA LYS A 187 -14.05 -21.41 19.27
C LYS A 187 -13.72 -22.73 19.95
N LEU A 188 -12.70 -23.44 19.48
CA LEU A 188 -12.24 -24.67 20.12
C LEU A 188 -11.67 -24.35 21.50
N LYS A 189 -10.84 -23.30 21.62
CA LYS A 189 -10.28 -22.81 22.89
C LYS A 189 -11.38 -22.33 23.84
N GLU A 190 -12.36 -21.60 23.34
CA GLU A 190 -13.55 -21.16 24.08
C GLU A 190 -14.40 -22.35 24.57
N SER A 191 -14.72 -23.30 23.70
CA SER A 191 -15.49 -24.51 24.06
C SER A 191 -14.76 -25.40 25.08
N LEU A 192 -13.43 -25.42 25.05
CA LEU A 192 -12.61 -26.14 26.02
C LEU A 192 -12.54 -25.40 27.36
N GLN A 193 -12.51 -24.07 27.35
CA GLN A 193 -12.60 -23.25 28.57
C GLN A 193 -13.97 -23.35 29.24
N GLU A 194 -15.07 -23.38 28.47
CA GLU A 194 -16.43 -23.59 28.99
C GLU A 194 -16.63 -24.99 29.59
N SER A 195 -15.85 -25.99 29.14
CA SER A 195 -15.89 -27.34 29.71
C SER A 195 -15.18 -27.48 31.07
N GLY A 196 -14.63 -26.39 31.60
CA GLY A 196 -14.07 -26.34 32.96
C GLY A 196 -12.62 -26.79 33.11
N GLU A 197 -11.90 -27.08 32.03
CA GLU A 197 -10.47 -27.37 32.06
C GLU A 197 -9.65 -26.07 31.91
N SER A 198 -9.46 -25.36 33.01
CA SER A 198 -8.55 -24.22 33.09
C SER A 198 -7.12 -24.67 33.40
N SER A 199 -6.29 -24.81 32.38
CA SER A 199 -4.88 -24.40 32.41
C SER A 199 -4.26 -24.63 31.03
N LEU A 200 -3.27 -23.80 30.69
CA LEU A 200 -2.45 -23.89 29.48
C LEU A 200 -2.02 -25.33 29.20
N LEU A 201 -2.74 -26.04 28.33
CA LEU A 201 -2.36 -27.39 27.94
C LEU A 201 -1.21 -27.27 26.94
N SER A 202 -0.01 -27.63 27.40
CA SER A 202 1.09 -27.94 26.49
C SER A 202 0.68 -29.06 25.52
N ARG A 203 1.31 -29.11 24.33
CA ARG A 203 1.04 -30.12 23.27
C ARG A 203 0.91 -31.56 23.81
N ASP A 204 1.72 -31.89 24.81
CA ASP A 204 1.75 -33.23 25.42
C ASP A 204 0.53 -33.50 26.31
N GLN A 205 -0.02 -32.47 26.97
CA GLN A 205 -1.19 -32.61 27.82
C GLN A 205 -2.48 -32.74 26.99
N VAL A 206 -2.60 -32.01 25.88
CA VAL A 206 -3.73 -32.19 24.93
C VAL A 206 -3.73 -33.61 24.34
N LYS A 207 -2.54 -34.11 23.96
CA LYS A 207 -2.39 -35.47 23.43
C LYS A 207 -2.74 -36.53 24.48
N ALA A 208 -2.29 -36.37 25.72
CA ALA A 208 -2.60 -37.29 26.81
C ALA A 208 -4.10 -37.31 27.19
N THR A 209 -4.78 -36.16 27.14
CA THR A 209 -6.24 -36.07 27.40
C THR A 209 -7.04 -36.73 26.28
N LEU A 210 -6.63 -36.55 25.01
CA LEU A 210 -7.26 -37.21 23.87
C LEU A 210 -7.02 -38.73 23.83
N GLU A 211 -5.84 -39.19 24.27
CA GLU A 211 -5.55 -40.63 24.41
C GLU A 211 -6.41 -41.25 25.52
N ARG A 212 -6.68 -40.53 26.61
CA ARG A 212 -7.60 -40.96 27.68
C ARG A 212 -9.07 -40.98 27.27
N SER A 213 -9.50 -40.09 26.39
CA SER A 213 -10.91 -40.04 25.93
C SER A 213 -11.25 -41.05 24.83
N GLY A 214 -10.26 -41.85 24.37
CA GLY A 214 -10.46 -42.89 23.37
C GLY A 214 -10.66 -42.39 21.94
N GLN A 215 -10.41 -41.10 21.68
CA GLN A 215 -10.60 -40.46 20.37
C GLN A 215 -9.33 -40.53 19.49
N THR A 216 -8.73 -41.71 19.38
CA THR A 216 -7.52 -41.94 18.56
C THR A 216 -7.68 -41.54 17.10
N ALA A 217 -8.90 -41.65 16.54
CA ALA A 217 -9.20 -41.18 15.19
C ALA A 217 -9.10 -39.65 15.05
N LEU A 218 -9.48 -38.88 16.09
CA LEU A 218 -9.37 -37.42 16.09
C LEU A 218 -7.92 -36.98 16.26
N ILE A 219 -7.13 -37.70 17.07
CA ILE A 219 -5.68 -37.48 17.20
C ILE A 219 -4.99 -37.71 15.87
N ASP A 220 -5.31 -38.80 15.18
CA ASP A 220 -4.68 -39.14 13.90
C ASP A 220 -5.14 -38.17 12.78
N THR A 221 -6.38 -37.67 12.87
CA THR A 221 -6.92 -36.65 11.95
C THR A 221 -6.33 -35.26 12.22
N LEU A 222 -6.17 -34.86 13.49
CA LEU A 222 -5.48 -33.63 13.90
C LEU A 222 -4.00 -33.69 13.54
N ALA A 223 -3.36 -34.85 13.74
CA ALA A 223 -1.99 -35.08 13.32
C ALA A 223 -1.87 -34.95 11.81
N LYS A 224 -2.78 -35.55 11.01
CA LYS A 224 -2.80 -35.42 9.54
C LYS A 224 -3.20 -34.03 9.03
N LEU A 225 -4.05 -33.30 9.75
CA LEU A 225 -4.43 -31.91 9.44
C LEU A 225 -3.29 -30.95 9.74
N HIS A 226 -2.51 -31.21 10.79
CA HIS A 226 -1.36 -30.39 11.17
C HIS A 226 -0.08 -30.79 10.41
N SER A 227 0.08 -32.08 10.10
CA SER A 227 1.06 -32.62 9.16
C SER A 227 0.43 -32.69 7.77
N GLY A 228 -0.06 -31.55 7.28
CA GLY A 228 -0.53 -31.43 5.90
C GLY A 228 0.43 -32.21 4.99
N SER A 229 -0.13 -33.19 4.28
CA SER A 229 0.60 -34.15 3.45
C SER A 229 1.72 -33.48 2.65
N GLY A 230 2.95 -33.66 3.13
CA GLY A 230 4.18 -33.13 2.54
C GLY A 230 5.26 -32.96 3.61
N GLU A 231 6.40 -33.65 3.45
CA GLU A 231 7.59 -33.51 4.30
C GLU A 231 8.00 -32.03 4.46
N SER A 232 7.58 -31.39 5.55
CA SER A 232 8.10 -30.11 6.02
C SER A 232 9.19 -30.39 7.05
N THR A 233 10.45 -30.40 6.61
CA THR A 233 11.63 -30.74 7.42
C THR A 233 12.40 -29.53 7.95
N ALA A 234 11.77 -28.35 8.07
CA ALA A 234 12.42 -27.19 8.69
C ALA A 234 11.45 -26.45 9.63
N GLU A 235 11.86 -26.28 10.89
CA GLU A 235 11.18 -25.45 11.88
C GLU A 235 11.24 -23.99 11.41
N ALA A 236 10.22 -23.54 10.68
CA ALA A 236 10.18 -22.21 10.10
C ALA A 236 10.06 -21.14 11.20
N LYS A 237 10.97 -20.16 11.20
CA LYS A 237 10.96 -19.04 12.18
C LYS A 237 9.61 -18.31 12.18
N SER A 238 9.14 -17.92 13.37
CA SER A 238 7.95 -17.07 13.51
C SER A 238 8.26 -15.62 13.15
N LEU A 239 7.25 -14.83 12.78
CA LEU A 239 7.42 -13.40 12.47
C LEU A 239 8.01 -12.65 13.66
N LYS A 240 7.56 -12.96 14.89
CA LYS A 240 8.11 -12.40 16.12
C LYS A 240 9.60 -12.69 16.28
N ALA A 241 10.05 -13.90 15.98
CA ALA A 241 11.47 -14.26 16.02
C ALA A 241 12.27 -13.49 14.95
N ILE A 242 11.72 -13.36 13.74
CA ILE A 242 12.34 -12.59 12.65
C ILE A 242 12.50 -11.11 13.03
N LEU A 243 11.46 -10.52 13.63
CA LEU A 243 11.48 -9.12 14.09
C LEU A 243 12.48 -8.91 15.23
N ALA A 244 12.57 -9.84 16.18
CA ALA A 244 13.54 -9.79 17.26
C ALA A 244 14.99 -9.85 16.73
N GLU A 245 15.29 -10.82 15.85
CA GLU A 245 16.60 -10.96 15.21
C GLU A 245 16.96 -9.72 14.37
N ALA A 246 15.97 -9.17 13.65
CA ALA A 246 16.16 -7.96 12.88
C ALA A 246 16.48 -6.73 13.77
N ARG A 247 15.81 -6.58 14.92
CA ARG A 247 16.10 -5.52 15.91
C ARG A 247 17.52 -5.64 16.49
N GLU A 248 18.02 -6.85 16.66
CA GLU A 248 19.38 -7.12 17.19
C GLU A 248 20.49 -7.04 16.12
N SER A 249 20.13 -7.08 14.84
CA SER A 249 21.10 -7.12 13.72
C SER A 249 21.94 -5.85 13.54
N GLY A 250 21.59 -4.74 14.20
CA GLY A 250 22.23 -3.43 14.03
C GLY A 250 21.93 -2.75 12.69
N VAL A 251 21.10 -3.36 11.84
CA VAL A 251 20.63 -2.80 10.57
C VAL A 251 19.48 -1.82 10.81
N ALA A 252 19.45 -0.70 10.10
CA ALA A 252 18.41 0.32 10.27
C ALA A 252 17.76 0.76 8.94
N GLY A 253 16.58 1.35 9.05
CA GLY A 253 15.87 1.96 7.93
C GLY A 253 15.49 0.95 6.83
N LYS A 254 15.83 1.30 5.59
CA LYS A 254 15.43 0.51 4.41
C LYS A 254 15.98 -0.93 4.43
N GLU A 255 17.24 -1.10 4.80
CA GLU A 255 17.88 -2.43 4.83
C GLU A 255 17.24 -3.33 5.90
N LEU A 256 16.82 -2.74 7.03
CA LEU A 256 16.11 -3.48 8.08
C LEU A 256 14.78 -4.02 7.55
N ASN A 257 14.03 -3.20 6.81
CA ASN A 257 12.77 -3.63 6.20
C ASN A 257 13.00 -4.76 5.19
N ILE A 258 14.04 -4.66 4.34
CA ILE A 258 14.38 -5.72 3.37
C ILE A 258 14.74 -7.02 4.11
N HIS A 259 15.51 -6.92 5.20
CA HIS A 259 15.88 -8.08 6.01
C HIS A 259 14.66 -8.79 6.62
N ILE A 260 13.72 -8.03 7.19
CA ILE A 260 12.47 -8.57 7.74
C ILE A 260 11.64 -9.24 6.64
N LEU A 261 11.46 -8.58 5.50
CA LEU A 261 10.68 -9.11 4.38
C LEU A 261 11.30 -10.40 3.81
N LYS A 262 12.63 -10.43 3.69
CA LYS A 262 13.36 -11.63 3.27
C LYS A 262 13.14 -12.78 4.25
N GLY A 263 13.31 -12.53 5.56
CA GLY A 263 13.11 -13.54 6.60
C GLY A 263 11.68 -14.09 6.60
N ALA A 264 10.68 -13.21 6.45
CA ALA A 264 9.27 -13.60 6.36
C ALA A 264 8.99 -14.44 5.11
N PHE A 265 9.58 -14.08 3.96
CA PHE A 265 9.49 -14.86 2.73
C PHE A 265 10.13 -16.23 2.90
N GLU A 266 11.36 -16.31 3.40
CA GLU A 266 12.08 -17.58 3.58
C GLU A 266 11.35 -18.51 4.57
N ALA A 267 10.78 -17.95 5.64
CA ALA A 267 9.93 -18.71 6.57
C ALA A 267 8.65 -19.24 5.90
N ASP A 268 8.00 -18.45 5.04
CA ASP A 268 6.86 -18.93 4.23
C ASP A 268 7.28 -20.05 3.27
N GLN A 269 8.39 -19.91 2.57
CA GLN A 269 8.89 -20.93 1.63
C GLN A 269 9.31 -22.21 2.34
N ALA A 270 9.88 -22.13 3.55
CA ALA A 270 10.26 -23.30 4.34
C ALA A 270 9.06 -24.21 4.68
N ARG A 271 7.86 -23.61 4.85
CA ARG A 271 6.61 -24.34 5.11
C ARG A 271 6.03 -25.03 3.88
N LYS A 272 6.50 -24.69 2.67
CA LYS A 272 6.02 -25.29 1.42
C LYS A 272 6.79 -26.57 1.08
N PRO A 273 6.19 -27.52 0.33
CA PRO A 273 6.92 -28.66 -0.23
C PRO A 273 8.10 -28.19 -1.09
N SER A 274 9.23 -28.91 -1.03
CA SER A 274 10.47 -28.55 -1.74
C SER A 274 10.28 -28.31 -3.24
N ALA A 275 9.37 -29.03 -3.89
CA ALA A 275 9.08 -28.93 -5.32
C ALA A 275 8.48 -27.59 -5.78
N VAL A 276 7.90 -26.80 -4.86
CA VAL A 276 7.23 -25.52 -5.17
C VAL A 276 7.87 -24.33 -4.46
N ARG A 277 9.02 -24.53 -3.79
CA ARG A 277 9.73 -23.44 -3.12
C ARG A 277 10.37 -22.50 -4.13
N GLU A 278 10.27 -21.22 -3.86
CA GLU A 278 10.95 -20.17 -4.60
C GLU A 278 12.14 -19.63 -3.81
N ALA A 279 13.23 -19.32 -4.52
CA ALA A 279 14.37 -18.63 -3.93
C ALA A 279 14.09 -17.12 -3.79
N TRP A 280 14.66 -16.50 -2.75
CA TRP A 280 14.62 -15.05 -2.61
C TRP A 280 15.47 -14.37 -3.69
N VAL A 281 14.81 -13.59 -4.56
CA VAL A 281 15.44 -12.73 -5.58
C VAL A 281 15.49 -11.28 -5.07
N GLY A 282 14.53 -10.89 -4.23
CA GLY A 282 14.43 -9.51 -3.75
C GLY A 282 14.11 -8.52 -4.87
N SER A 283 13.31 -8.93 -5.86
CA SER A 283 12.77 -8.04 -6.88
C SER A 283 11.44 -7.43 -6.42
N GLY A 284 11.10 -6.24 -6.92
CA GLY A 284 9.82 -5.61 -6.65
C GLY A 284 8.63 -6.47 -7.09
N LYS A 285 8.74 -7.20 -8.20
CA LYS A 285 7.71 -8.13 -8.67
C LYS A 285 7.50 -9.29 -7.69
N GLN A 286 8.58 -9.91 -7.21
CA GLN A 286 8.49 -11.02 -6.26
C GLN A 286 7.84 -10.55 -4.96
N LEU A 287 8.32 -9.44 -4.39
CA LEU A 287 7.77 -8.91 -3.15
C LEU A 287 6.29 -8.55 -3.32
N LEU A 288 5.92 -7.83 -4.39
CA LEU A 288 4.57 -7.32 -4.60
C LEU A 288 3.51 -8.43 -4.55
N PHE A 289 3.72 -9.50 -5.32
CA PHE A 289 2.70 -10.53 -5.47
C PHE A 289 2.73 -11.56 -4.36
N TRP A 290 3.92 -11.89 -3.82
CA TRP A 290 4.01 -12.70 -2.61
C TRP A 290 3.33 -11.98 -1.43
N HIS A 291 3.64 -10.70 -1.22
CA HIS A 291 3.07 -9.91 -0.13
C HIS A 291 1.55 -9.78 -0.29
N TYR A 292 1.06 -9.50 -1.51
CA TYR A 292 -0.37 -9.43 -1.77
C TYR A 292 -1.11 -10.74 -1.43
N GLU A 293 -0.54 -11.89 -1.80
CA GLU A 293 -1.08 -13.21 -1.41
C GLU A 293 -1.12 -13.36 0.11
N LYS A 294 -0.04 -13.01 0.81
CA LYS A 294 0.03 -13.10 2.28
C LYS A 294 -0.96 -12.14 2.95
N ALA A 295 -1.10 -10.92 2.45
CA ALA A 295 -2.02 -9.93 2.98
C ALA A 295 -3.47 -10.40 2.86
N LEU A 296 -3.89 -10.94 1.70
CA LEU A 296 -5.24 -11.49 1.52
C LEU A 296 -5.49 -12.70 2.44
N GLY A 297 -4.50 -13.60 2.54
CA GLY A 297 -4.62 -14.84 3.31
C GLY A 297 -4.48 -14.70 4.82
N ARG A 298 -4.04 -13.53 5.32
CA ARG A 298 -3.77 -13.29 6.74
C ARG A 298 -5.00 -13.53 7.61
N TRP A 299 -6.13 -12.97 7.19
CA TRP A 299 -7.40 -13.05 7.92
C TRP A 299 -8.41 -13.98 7.21
N PHE A 300 -8.28 -14.13 5.89
CA PHE A 300 -9.16 -14.94 5.06
C PHE A 300 -8.35 -16.01 4.33
N ASN A 301 -7.95 -17.07 5.03
CA ASN A 301 -7.16 -18.15 4.42
C ASN A 301 -7.98 -19.05 3.49
N ASN A 302 -8.37 -18.51 2.32
CA ASN A 302 -9.10 -19.20 1.25
C ASN A 302 -8.30 -19.17 -0.06
N PRO A 303 -7.44 -20.16 -0.32
CA PRO A 303 -6.59 -20.19 -1.51
C PRO A 303 -7.36 -20.18 -2.84
N GLU A 304 -8.59 -20.71 -2.88
CA GLU A 304 -9.39 -20.77 -4.12
C GLU A 304 -9.84 -19.38 -4.58
N GLU A 305 -10.13 -18.49 -3.63
CA GLU A 305 -10.52 -17.10 -3.90
C GLU A 305 -9.28 -16.19 -4.07
N ILE A 306 -8.21 -16.45 -3.34
CA ILE A 306 -6.99 -15.62 -3.38
C ILE A 306 -6.22 -15.79 -4.69
N ARG A 307 -6.05 -17.02 -5.20
CA ARG A 307 -5.27 -17.29 -6.41
C ARG A 307 -5.71 -16.47 -7.64
N PRO A 308 -7.01 -16.38 -8.00
CA PRO A 308 -7.43 -15.56 -9.14
C PRO A 308 -7.21 -14.05 -8.91
N LEU A 309 -7.33 -13.57 -7.66
CA LEU A 309 -7.02 -12.18 -7.32
C LEU A 309 -5.53 -11.88 -7.54
N VAL A 310 -4.63 -12.74 -7.04
CA VAL A 310 -3.18 -12.62 -7.23
C VAL A 310 -2.81 -12.70 -8.72
N ALA A 311 -3.42 -13.62 -9.48
CA ALA A 311 -3.20 -13.71 -10.92
C ALA A 311 -3.63 -12.43 -11.66
N THR A 312 -4.79 -11.86 -11.28
CA THR A 312 -5.29 -10.60 -11.84
C THR A 312 -4.34 -9.45 -11.54
N MET A 313 -3.87 -9.33 -10.30
CA MET A 313 -2.89 -8.31 -9.93
C MET A 313 -1.53 -8.53 -10.59
N THR A 314 -1.14 -9.79 -10.83
CA THR A 314 0.08 -10.14 -11.58
C THR A 314 0.03 -9.63 -13.01
N ILE A 315 -1.11 -9.85 -13.68
CA ILE A 315 -1.36 -9.32 -15.02
C ILE A 315 -1.40 -7.79 -14.98
N ALA A 316 -2.13 -7.19 -14.03
CA ALA A 316 -2.26 -5.74 -13.89
C ALA A 316 -0.89 -5.07 -13.69
N GLY A 317 -0.05 -5.57 -12.79
CA GLY A 317 1.30 -5.04 -12.59
C GLY A 317 2.20 -5.17 -13.82
N THR A 318 2.05 -6.26 -14.59
CA THR A 318 2.77 -6.43 -15.86
C THR A 318 2.28 -5.43 -16.91
N VAL A 319 0.96 -5.23 -17.03
CA VAL A 319 0.35 -4.25 -17.94
C VAL A 319 0.76 -2.84 -17.57
N VAL A 320 0.75 -2.49 -16.28
CA VAL A 320 1.18 -1.17 -15.81
C VAL A 320 2.66 -0.95 -16.11
N PHE A 321 3.53 -1.93 -15.86
CA PHE A 321 4.95 -1.81 -16.19
C PHE A 321 5.20 -1.45 -17.66
N TYR A 322 4.65 -2.23 -18.59
CA TYR A 322 4.82 -1.97 -20.02
C TYR A 322 4.03 -0.74 -20.50
N GLY A 323 2.88 -0.47 -19.89
CA GLY A 323 2.07 0.72 -20.16
C GLY A 323 2.81 2.00 -19.81
N VAL A 324 3.52 2.04 -18.68
CA VAL A 324 4.37 3.17 -18.26
C VAL A 324 5.55 3.36 -19.22
N LEU A 325 6.21 2.27 -19.66
CA LEU A 325 7.27 2.36 -20.68
C LEU A 325 6.74 2.89 -22.02
N ALA A 326 5.58 2.43 -22.46
CA ALA A 326 4.93 2.92 -23.67
C ALA A 326 4.55 4.41 -23.54
N ALA A 327 4.03 4.82 -22.37
CA ALA A 327 3.71 6.20 -22.07
C ALA A 327 4.95 7.11 -22.14
N MET A 328 6.10 6.67 -21.62
CA MET A 328 7.37 7.40 -21.72
C MET A 328 7.75 7.66 -23.18
N VAL A 329 7.75 6.63 -24.03
CA VAL A 329 8.04 6.76 -25.47
C VAL A 329 7.04 7.71 -26.15
N PHE A 330 5.76 7.55 -25.82
CA PHE A 330 4.70 8.43 -26.32
C PHE A 330 4.92 9.89 -25.92
N PHE A 331 5.32 10.19 -24.68
CA PHE A 331 5.52 11.57 -24.23
C PHE A 331 6.78 12.20 -24.81
N VAL A 332 7.84 11.42 -25.07
CA VAL A 332 8.95 11.90 -25.90
C VAL A 332 8.41 12.34 -27.26
N TYR A 333 7.63 11.51 -27.94
CA TYR A 333 7.00 11.90 -29.21
C TYR A 333 6.08 13.13 -29.09
N ALA A 334 5.29 13.22 -28.02
CA ALA A 334 4.38 14.33 -27.76
C ALA A 334 5.12 15.67 -27.57
N GLY A 335 6.31 15.63 -26.98
CA GLY A 335 7.15 16.80 -26.72
C GLY A 335 7.83 17.42 -27.95
N ARG A 336 7.72 16.81 -29.14
CA ARG A 336 8.49 17.26 -30.33
C ARG A 336 8.09 18.62 -30.90
N LYS A 337 6.86 19.09 -30.63
CA LYS A 337 6.33 20.38 -31.11
C LYS A 337 6.10 21.34 -29.93
N ASN A 338 6.19 22.64 -30.18
CA ASN A 338 5.90 23.70 -29.19
C ASN A 338 4.40 24.00 -29.03
N GLY A 339 3.52 23.14 -29.54
CA GLY A 339 2.08 23.32 -29.52
C GLY A 339 1.33 22.11 -30.09
N GLY A 340 0.00 22.22 -30.16
CA GLY A 340 -0.90 21.15 -30.59
C GLY A 340 -1.35 20.23 -29.45
N PHE A 341 -2.30 19.35 -29.74
CA PHE A 341 -2.97 18.51 -28.75
C PHE A 341 -2.01 17.67 -27.90
N PHE A 342 -1.07 16.96 -28.53
CA PHE A 342 -0.14 16.09 -27.83
C PHE A 342 0.81 16.84 -26.88
N PHE A 343 1.29 18.03 -27.27
CA PHE A 343 2.12 18.85 -26.40
C PHE A 343 1.39 19.24 -25.11
N TRP A 344 0.11 19.59 -25.21
CA TRP A 344 -0.69 19.98 -24.05
C TRP A 344 -0.92 18.84 -23.06
N LEU A 345 -0.84 17.58 -23.48
CA LEU A 345 -0.92 16.44 -22.56
C LEU A 345 0.20 16.46 -21.49
N LEU A 346 1.36 17.09 -21.78
CA LEU A 346 2.46 17.22 -20.83
C LEU A 346 2.08 17.98 -19.56
N VAL A 347 1.10 18.89 -19.65
CA VAL A 347 0.63 19.68 -18.51
C VAL A 347 -0.79 19.30 -18.09
N LEU A 348 -1.67 18.93 -19.02
CA LEU A 348 -3.06 18.57 -18.71
C LEU A 348 -3.18 17.29 -17.86
N ILE A 349 -2.30 16.30 -18.07
CA ILE A 349 -2.31 15.07 -17.27
C ILE A 349 -1.88 15.35 -15.82
N PRO A 350 -0.75 16.04 -15.55
CA PRO A 350 -0.43 16.51 -14.20
C PRO A 350 -1.51 17.40 -13.55
N ILE A 351 -2.18 18.27 -14.32
CA ILE A 351 -3.33 19.05 -13.82
C ILE A 351 -4.45 18.12 -13.33
N GLY A 352 -4.66 16.98 -14.00
CA GLY A 352 -5.68 15.99 -13.66
C GLY A 352 -5.37 15.13 -12.43
N LEU A 353 -4.16 15.20 -11.86
CA LEU A 353 -3.73 14.37 -10.73
C LEU A 353 -4.73 14.28 -9.56
N PRO A 354 -5.28 15.38 -9.00
CA PRO A 354 -6.25 15.29 -7.91
C PRO A 354 -7.54 14.54 -8.31
N MET A 355 -7.98 14.68 -9.57
CA MET A 355 -9.16 13.95 -10.05
C MET A 355 -8.87 12.46 -10.21
N PHE A 356 -7.71 12.09 -10.78
CA PHE A 356 -7.31 10.69 -10.91
C PHE A 356 -7.20 10.02 -9.53
N PHE A 357 -6.64 10.72 -8.54
CA PHE A 357 -6.57 10.23 -7.17
C PHE A 357 -7.97 9.93 -6.58
N ILE A 358 -8.94 10.84 -6.71
CA ILE A 358 -10.30 10.62 -6.18
C ILE A 358 -10.98 9.45 -6.88
N ILE A 359 -10.82 9.32 -8.20
CA ILE A 359 -11.38 8.21 -8.98
C ILE A 359 -10.82 6.89 -8.43
N GLU A 360 -9.50 6.78 -8.35
CA GLU A 360 -8.81 5.57 -7.91
C GLU A 360 -9.17 5.22 -6.46
N TYR A 361 -9.08 6.19 -5.54
CA TYR A 361 -9.45 6.02 -4.14
C TYR A 361 -10.88 5.52 -3.98
N SER A 362 -11.83 6.16 -4.70
CA SER A 362 -13.24 5.77 -4.65
C SER A 362 -13.46 4.39 -5.26
N SER A 363 -12.77 4.04 -6.34
CA SER A 363 -12.86 2.71 -6.96
C SER A 363 -12.39 1.61 -6.02
N TRP A 364 -11.31 1.83 -5.27
CA TRP A 364 -10.84 0.86 -4.27
C TRP A 364 -11.78 0.74 -3.08
N LEU A 365 -12.32 1.85 -2.58
CA LEU A 365 -13.36 1.81 -1.53
C LEU A 365 -14.60 1.06 -2.01
N TRP A 366 -15.04 1.30 -3.24
CA TRP A 366 -16.15 0.57 -3.84
C TRP A 366 -15.86 -0.93 -3.89
N TRP A 367 -14.67 -1.31 -4.36
CA TRP A 367 -14.24 -2.70 -4.42
C TRP A 367 -14.26 -3.35 -3.04
N TYR A 368 -13.76 -2.67 -2.00
CA TYR A 368 -13.81 -3.17 -0.62
C TYR A 368 -15.22 -3.45 -0.13
N GLY A 369 -16.16 -2.53 -0.36
CA GLY A 369 -17.54 -2.68 0.11
C GLY A 369 -18.41 -3.59 -0.76
N HIS A 370 -17.93 -4.02 -1.93
CA HIS A 370 -18.65 -4.91 -2.85
C HIS A 370 -17.97 -6.28 -3.03
N SER A 371 -16.76 -6.46 -2.53
CA SER A 371 -15.99 -7.71 -2.56
C SER A 371 -15.84 -8.24 -1.13
N LEU A 372 -16.97 -8.38 -0.44
CA LEU A 372 -17.03 -8.88 0.93
C LEU A 372 -16.84 -10.40 0.93
N ASN A 373 -16.02 -10.89 1.84
CA ASN A 373 -15.75 -12.30 2.05
C ASN A 373 -16.79 -12.94 2.99
N ASP A 374 -17.28 -14.12 2.63
CA ASP A 374 -18.28 -14.88 3.40
C ASP A 374 -17.76 -15.41 4.74
N MET A 375 -16.43 -15.42 4.96
CA MET A 375 -15.81 -15.79 6.23
C MET A 375 -15.87 -14.69 7.30
N GLY A 376 -16.37 -13.50 6.97
CA GLY A 376 -16.59 -12.44 7.96
C GLY A 376 -17.59 -12.87 9.04
N ALA A 377 -17.36 -12.48 10.29
CA ALA A 377 -18.26 -12.81 11.39
C ALA A 377 -19.66 -12.20 11.23
N PHE A 378 -19.74 -11.04 10.57
CA PHE A 378 -20.98 -10.34 10.25
C PHE A 378 -21.13 -10.17 8.74
N THR A 379 -22.25 -10.64 8.20
CA THR A 379 -22.59 -10.42 6.80
C THR A 379 -23.25 -9.04 6.63
N LEU A 380 -22.57 -8.15 5.92
CA LEU A 380 -23.14 -6.86 5.49
C LEU A 380 -23.66 -6.96 4.05
N LYS A 381 -24.68 -6.15 3.72
CA LYS A 381 -25.02 -5.94 2.31
C LYS A 381 -23.91 -5.11 1.65
N PRO A 382 -23.66 -5.31 0.34
CA PRO A 382 -22.74 -4.46 -0.39
C PRO A 382 -23.02 -2.97 -0.15
N PHE A 383 -21.97 -2.23 0.13
CA PHE A 383 -22.06 -0.81 0.49
C PHE A 383 -20.87 -0.04 -0.05
N MET A 384 -20.92 1.29 0.06
CA MET A 384 -19.81 2.16 -0.29
C MET A 384 -19.22 2.72 1.01
N PRO A 385 -17.97 2.38 1.36
CA PRO A 385 -17.25 3.06 2.43
C PRO A 385 -17.23 4.58 2.17
N THR A 386 -17.23 5.36 3.24
CA THR A 386 -17.32 6.83 3.13
C THR A 386 -16.12 7.42 2.39
N VAL A 387 -16.36 7.91 1.17
CA VAL A 387 -15.35 8.58 0.35
C VAL A 387 -14.95 9.93 0.95
N PHE A 388 -15.92 10.73 1.39
CA PHE A 388 -15.70 12.04 1.96
C PHE A 388 -16.78 12.39 2.99
N GLY A 389 -16.36 13.01 4.08
CA GLY A 389 -17.25 13.47 5.15
C GLY A 389 -17.45 12.44 6.24
N GLN A 390 -18.65 12.43 6.81
CA GLN A 390 -19.05 11.53 7.88
C GLN A 390 -20.05 10.50 7.36
N GLY A 391 -19.91 9.26 7.81
CA GLY A 391 -20.82 8.17 7.49
C GLY A 391 -20.94 7.19 8.64
N LYS A 392 -21.63 6.08 8.37
CA LYS A 392 -21.82 5.02 9.34
C LYS A 392 -21.79 3.68 8.63
N VAL A 393 -21.01 2.74 9.17
CA VAL A 393 -20.93 1.36 8.72
C VAL A 393 -21.16 0.48 9.94
N ALA A 394 -22.26 -0.27 9.94
CA ALA A 394 -22.73 -1.00 11.12
C ALA A 394 -22.81 -0.08 12.36
N GLN A 395 -22.04 -0.34 13.41
CA GLN A 395 -21.98 0.49 14.63
C GLN A 395 -20.86 1.53 14.61
N PHE A 396 -20.01 1.53 13.59
CA PHE A 396 -18.90 2.45 13.47
C PHE A 396 -19.33 3.73 12.76
N ALA A 397 -19.05 4.89 13.36
CA ALA A 397 -19.06 6.15 12.66
C ALA A 397 -17.73 6.29 11.90
N THR A 398 -17.82 6.71 10.65
CA THR A 398 -16.69 6.75 9.73
C THR A 398 -16.40 8.20 9.34
N HIS A 399 -15.14 8.60 9.41
CA HIS A 399 -14.68 9.94 9.05
C HIS A 399 -13.64 9.81 7.94
N SER A 400 -13.78 10.59 6.86
CA SER A 400 -12.90 10.49 5.70
C SER A 400 -12.68 11.86 5.08
N TYR A 401 -11.43 12.35 5.10
CA TYR A 401 -11.12 13.72 4.67
C TYR A 401 -9.75 13.83 4.01
N PRO A 402 -9.57 14.84 3.12
CA PRO A 402 -8.28 15.13 2.52
C PRO A 402 -7.24 15.52 3.56
N ALA A 403 -6.01 15.13 3.31
CA ALA A 403 -4.83 15.52 4.08
C ALA A 403 -3.92 16.45 3.25
N LEU A 404 -2.75 16.78 3.81
CA LEU A 404 -1.80 17.73 3.23
C LEU A 404 -1.43 17.38 1.78
N GLY A 405 -1.16 16.10 1.49
CA GLY A 405 -0.77 15.63 0.16
C GLY A 405 -1.85 15.89 -0.89
N PHE A 406 -3.13 15.70 -0.56
CA PHE A 406 -4.21 16.06 -1.49
C PHE A 406 -4.33 17.59 -1.68
N GLY A 407 -4.13 18.37 -0.61
CA GLY A 407 -4.04 19.82 -0.72
C GLY A 407 -2.91 20.27 -1.65
N LEU A 408 -1.74 19.64 -1.58
CA LEU A 408 -0.62 19.88 -2.49
C LEU A 408 -0.97 19.48 -3.95
N MET A 409 -1.73 18.41 -4.17
CA MET A 409 -2.21 18.03 -5.52
C MET A 409 -3.11 19.10 -6.12
N VAL A 410 -4.06 19.61 -5.33
CA VAL A 410 -4.96 20.68 -5.78
C VAL A 410 -4.17 21.96 -6.07
N LEU A 411 -3.27 22.36 -5.18
CA LEU A 411 -2.46 23.57 -5.38
C LEU A 411 -1.53 23.45 -6.60
N SER A 412 -0.90 22.29 -6.79
CA SER A 412 -0.09 21.99 -7.98
C SER A 412 -0.92 22.07 -9.26
N SER A 413 -2.12 21.50 -9.26
CA SER A 413 -3.06 21.59 -10.38
C SER A 413 -3.42 23.03 -10.74
N LEU A 414 -3.68 23.88 -9.74
CA LEU A 414 -3.96 25.32 -9.94
C LEU A 414 -2.76 26.06 -10.53
N PHE A 415 -1.55 25.80 -10.03
CA PHE A 415 -0.31 26.41 -10.55
C PHE A 415 -0.09 26.04 -12.02
N LEU A 416 -0.27 24.76 -12.35
CA LEU A 416 -0.13 24.25 -13.71
C LEU A 416 -1.23 24.76 -14.64
N ALA A 417 -2.47 24.89 -14.17
CA ALA A 417 -3.55 25.48 -14.94
C ALA A 417 -3.24 26.93 -15.32
N LEU A 418 -2.74 27.74 -14.36
CA LEU A 418 -2.31 29.11 -14.63
C LEU A 418 -1.12 29.15 -15.60
N ALA A 419 -0.10 28.30 -15.39
CA ALA A 419 1.04 28.19 -16.29
C ALA A 419 0.62 27.81 -17.72
N ALA A 420 -0.34 26.88 -17.86
CA ALA A 420 -0.88 26.45 -19.14
C ALA A 420 -1.64 27.56 -19.85
N LEU A 421 -2.48 28.33 -19.14
CA LEU A 421 -3.20 29.47 -19.72
C LEU A 421 -2.25 30.56 -20.21
N LEU A 422 -1.24 30.93 -19.41
CA LEU A 422 -0.21 31.90 -19.79
C LEU A 422 0.61 31.41 -20.98
N ARG A 423 0.98 30.12 -21.00
CA ARG A 423 1.70 29.52 -22.12
C ARG A 423 0.87 29.52 -23.40
N ARG A 424 -0.44 29.31 -23.30
CA ARG A 424 -1.37 29.34 -24.45
C ARG A 424 -1.47 30.75 -25.03
N GLN A 425 -1.53 31.76 -24.17
CA GLN A 425 -1.52 33.16 -24.61
C GLN A 425 -0.20 33.50 -25.30
N GLN A 426 0.94 33.15 -24.69
CA GLN A 426 2.26 33.39 -25.28
C GLN A 426 2.40 32.79 -26.68
N LEU A 427 2.01 31.52 -26.87
CA LEU A 427 2.11 30.86 -28.18
C LEU A 427 1.21 31.52 -29.23
N ARG A 428 0.01 31.97 -28.84
CA ARG A 428 -0.89 32.68 -29.74
C ARG A 428 -0.32 34.03 -30.16
N ASP A 429 0.35 34.73 -29.25
CA ASP A 429 0.95 36.04 -29.53
C ASP A 429 2.23 35.91 -30.37
N GLU A 430 2.90 34.75 -30.36
CA GLU A 430 4.05 34.42 -31.23
C GLU A 430 3.61 33.99 -32.66
N ASP A 431 2.38 33.49 -32.82
CA ASP A 431 1.80 33.07 -34.11
C ASP A 431 1.12 34.23 -34.89
N VAL A 432 0.93 35.41 -34.26
CA VAL A 432 0.42 36.66 -34.85
C VAL A 432 1.58 37.57 -35.22
#